data_AF-A0A7C3WZD1-F1
#
_entry.id   AF-A0A7C3WZD1-F1
#
_cell.length_a   1.000
_cell.length_b   1.000
_cell.length_c   1.000
_cell.angle_alpha   90.00
_cell.angle_beta   90.00
_cell.angle_gamma   90.00
#
_symmetry.space_group_name_H-M   'P 1'
#
loop_
_entity.id
_entity.type
_entity.pdbx_description
1 polymer ?
#
loop_
_entity_poly.entity_id
_entity_poly.type
_entity_poly.pdbx_seq_one_letter_code
_entity_poly.pdbx_strand_id
1 'polypeptide(L)'
;MALNKIRKRDGRIVDFDSRRIKDAIHRAFIAVELSNGEKAEEVTKEVVKLLEEKFKDKIPSVEDAQDLVIEVLKRKGYSEVAEEYQAYRERKNEIRELREKLGFLEPKLTVNALEVLKARYLLRDEFGKIIETPSQMFMRVARAVSKADAIYGEDPKKSEEIFYNIMAKLEFLPNSPTLFNAGTSLGQLSACFVLPVEDSLKSIFKAVMDMALIEQSGGGVGFNFSKLRPKGDIVKSTKGVASGPVSFMRVFDVATDVIKAGGRRRGAMMGVLRIDHPDIIEFITAKQTPGVLSNFNISVAISNEFMEKLEKNEEYWLINPRNKEKVKKLKTKDVWNLIAESAWKSGDPGVIFIDEVNRHNPTPKIGKIEATNPCLPSYVWIMTEEGPKQVADLIGKRFTAIVNGEKWKSNFEGFFSTGIKPVYKLLTKEGFELYLTKNHLVMEIEYKNGYIKFKWVKAEELRKNDKIVLNNHASLDFWSGPYSFDEGYFIGSFIAKNTLKNCNNIDEGGIYTSTLSYNASLSFLNLINELKLEEFLTNLEKASSSFYKGLIASLFDTNGFVEKKKKEV
;
A
#
# COMPACT_ATOMS: atom_id res chain seq x y z
N MET A 1 31.10 -27.65 21.18
CA MET A 1 30.18 -27.46 20.04
C MET A 1 29.48 -26.13 20.25
N ALA A 2 29.25 -25.37 19.18
CA ALA A 2 28.49 -24.13 19.27
C ALA A 2 27.05 -24.41 19.72
N LEU A 3 26.49 -23.53 20.56
CA LEU A 3 25.11 -23.67 21.03
C LEU A 3 24.13 -23.37 19.90
N ASN A 4 23.54 -24.41 19.30
CA ASN A 4 22.72 -24.23 18.09
C ASN A 4 21.21 -24.23 18.37
N LYS A 5 20.77 -24.81 19.50
CA LYS A 5 19.36 -25.03 19.83
C LYS A 5 19.06 -24.64 21.27
N ILE A 6 17.81 -24.25 21.52
CA ILE A 6 17.29 -23.98 22.86
C ILE A 6 15.85 -24.51 22.99
N ARG A 7 15.52 -25.08 24.15
CA ARG A 7 14.18 -25.59 24.46
C ARG A 7 13.32 -24.49 25.08
N LYS A 8 12.20 -24.19 24.45
CA LYS A 8 11.17 -23.28 24.95
C LYS A 8 10.36 -23.95 26.07
N ARG A 9 9.68 -23.13 26.88
CA ARG A 9 8.84 -23.57 28.00
C ARG A 9 7.66 -24.45 27.58
N ASP A 10 7.23 -24.35 26.32
CA ASP A 10 6.19 -25.19 25.71
C ASP A 10 6.75 -26.51 25.11
N GLY A 11 8.01 -26.84 25.42
CA GLY A 11 8.69 -28.05 24.94
C GLY A 11 9.30 -27.93 23.54
N ARG A 12 8.98 -26.89 22.76
CA ARG A 12 9.52 -26.74 21.40
C ARG A 12 11.02 -26.47 21.41
N ILE A 13 11.72 -27.08 20.45
CA ILE A 13 13.15 -26.83 20.21
C ILE A 13 13.27 -25.86 19.04
N VAL A 14 13.94 -24.74 19.26
CA VAL A 14 14.16 -23.70 18.23
C VAL A 14 15.65 -23.37 18.13
N ASP A 15 16.02 -22.65 17.07
CA ASP A 15 17.39 -22.13 16.93
C ASP A 15 17.74 -21.17 18.05
N PHE A 16 18.98 -21.28 18.53
CA PHE A 16 19.51 -20.39 19.54
C PHE A 16 19.81 -19.01 18.93
N ASP A 17 19.39 -17.95 19.60
CA ASP A 17 19.65 -16.57 19.20
C ASP A 17 20.09 -15.75 20.43
N SER A 18 21.39 -15.48 20.50
CA SER A 18 22.02 -14.74 21.61
C SER A 18 21.51 -13.31 21.73
N ARG A 19 20.99 -12.70 20.65
CA ARG A 19 20.42 -11.34 20.67
C ARG A 19 19.24 -11.24 21.64
N ARG A 20 18.49 -12.33 21.82
CA ARG A 20 17.35 -12.35 22.76
C ARG A 20 17.79 -12.27 24.23
N ILE A 21 18.95 -12.85 24.55
CA ILE A 21 19.57 -12.75 25.88
C ILE A 21 20.07 -11.32 26.08
N LYS A 22 20.79 -10.79 25.08
CA LYS A 22 21.26 -9.40 25.07
C LYS A 22 20.14 -8.40 25.30
N ASP A 23 19.06 -8.48 24.54
CA ASP A 23 17.92 -7.56 24.67
C ASP A 23 17.28 -7.62 26.06
N ALA A 24 17.24 -8.80 26.68
CA ALA A 24 16.70 -8.97 28.03
C ALA A 24 17.61 -8.34 29.09
N ILE A 25 18.92 -8.57 29.00
CA ILE A 25 19.92 -7.97 29.89
C ILE A 25 19.95 -6.46 29.72
N HIS A 26 19.94 -5.98 28.48
CA HIS A 26 19.95 -4.55 28.15
C HIS A 26 18.78 -3.81 28.80
N ARG A 27 17.57 -4.39 28.75
CA ARG A 27 16.39 -3.79 29.42
C ARG A 27 16.56 -3.67 30.93
N ALA A 28 17.17 -4.67 31.58
CA ALA A 28 17.45 -4.60 33.01
C ALA A 28 18.48 -3.51 33.34
N PHE A 29 19.54 -3.37 32.54
CA PHE A 29 20.52 -2.29 32.70
C PHE A 29 19.90 -0.89 32.53
N ILE A 30 19.02 -0.69 31.53
CA ILE A 30 18.32 0.58 31.35
C ILE A 30 17.46 0.92 32.57
N ALA A 31 16.77 -0.07 33.12
CA ALA A 31 15.85 0.13 34.24
C ALA A 31 16.56 0.55 35.53
N VAL A 32 17.82 0.14 35.73
CA VAL A 32 18.60 0.44 36.94
C VAL A 32 19.57 1.61 36.74
N GLU A 33 20.41 1.58 35.69
CA GLU A 33 21.58 2.47 35.58
C GLU A 33 21.41 3.62 34.57
N LEU A 34 20.28 3.74 33.84
CA LEU A 34 20.06 4.77 32.80
C LEU A 34 21.23 4.94 31.79
N SER A 35 21.99 3.87 31.50
CA SER A 35 23.23 3.93 30.71
C SER A 35 23.19 3.09 29.42
N ASN A 36 24.06 3.44 28.46
CA ASN A 36 24.16 2.77 27.15
C ASN A 36 24.58 1.31 27.31
N GLY A 37 23.79 0.39 26.75
CA GLY A 37 23.92 -1.07 26.93
C GLY A 37 25.14 -1.77 26.31
N GLU A 38 26.32 -1.14 26.31
CA GLU A 38 27.60 -1.77 25.97
C GLU A 38 27.94 -2.90 26.96
N LYS A 39 27.64 -2.71 28.25
CA LYS A 39 27.81 -3.72 29.31
C LYS A 39 26.97 -4.99 29.07
N ALA A 40 25.80 -4.85 28.45
CA ALA A 40 24.91 -5.98 28.15
C ALA A 40 25.53 -6.96 27.13
N GLU A 41 26.34 -6.46 26.19
CA GLU A 41 27.04 -7.30 25.22
C GLU A 41 28.08 -8.19 25.91
N GLU A 42 28.86 -7.63 26.85
CA GLU A 42 29.88 -8.36 27.60
C GLU A 42 29.26 -9.45 28.48
N VAL A 43 28.20 -9.12 29.22
CA VAL A 43 27.45 -10.09 30.03
C VAL A 43 26.86 -11.19 29.15
N THR A 44 26.31 -10.84 27.98
CA THR A 44 25.75 -11.83 27.04
C THR A 44 26.80 -12.81 26.56
N LYS A 45 27.98 -12.33 26.15
CA LYS A 45 29.07 -13.19 25.69
C LYS A 45 29.48 -14.21 26.75
N GLU A 46 29.55 -13.78 28.01
CA GLU A 46 29.89 -14.66 29.12
C GLU A 46 28.79 -15.68 29.43
N VAL A 47 27.52 -15.27 29.39
CA VAL A 47 26.38 -16.18 29.54
C VAL A 47 26.36 -17.24 28.45
N VAL A 48 26.61 -16.85 27.19
CA VAL A 48 26.67 -17.81 26.06
C VAL A 48 27.82 -18.81 26.26
N LYS A 49 29.00 -18.33 26.67
CA LYS A 49 30.15 -19.20 26.95
C LYS A 49 29.83 -20.22 28.05
N LEU A 50 29.23 -19.79 29.16
CA LEU A 50 28.84 -20.68 30.25
C LEU A 50 27.74 -21.67 29.85
N LEU A 51 26.80 -21.23 29.01
CA LEU A 51 25.79 -22.12 28.43
C LEU A 51 26.45 -23.22 27.58
N GLU A 52 27.41 -22.86 26.73
CA GLU A 52 28.15 -23.82 25.89
C GLU A 52 28.98 -24.81 26.72
N GLU A 53 29.59 -24.35 27.81
CA GLU A 53 30.38 -25.20 28.71
C GLU A 53 29.51 -26.16 29.51
N LYS A 54 28.41 -25.67 30.09
CA LYS A 54 27.54 -26.42 31.01
C LYS A 54 26.58 -27.38 30.28
N PHE A 55 26.28 -27.10 29.00
CA PHE A 55 25.33 -27.86 28.20
C PHE A 55 25.95 -28.48 26.93
N LYS A 56 27.20 -28.96 27.00
CA LYS A 56 27.87 -29.62 25.87
C LYS A 56 27.08 -30.76 25.23
N ASP A 57 26.43 -31.58 26.06
CA ASP A 57 25.75 -32.82 25.63
C ASP A 57 24.22 -32.74 25.74
N LYS A 58 23.66 -31.56 26.04
CA LYS A 58 22.22 -31.36 26.26
C LYS A 58 21.75 -30.04 25.68
N ILE A 59 20.49 -29.98 25.25
CA ILE A 59 19.89 -28.71 24.80
C ILE A 59 19.41 -27.95 26.04
N PRO A 60 19.94 -26.74 26.33
CA PRO A 60 19.49 -25.94 27.46
C PRO A 60 18.05 -25.46 27.26
N SER A 61 17.34 -25.28 28.36
CA SER A 61 16.03 -24.62 28.37
C SER A 61 16.17 -23.10 28.47
N VAL A 62 15.06 -22.40 28.25
CA VAL A 62 14.99 -20.96 28.51
C VAL A 62 15.25 -20.64 29.99
N GLU A 63 14.86 -21.51 30.93
CA GLU A 63 15.13 -21.28 32.35
C GLU A 63 16.62 -21.38 32.65
N ASP A 64 17.29 -22.39 32.11
CA ASP A 64 18.74 -22.57 32.27
C ASP A 64 19.52 -21.32 31.81
N ALA A 65 19.10 -20.74 30.68
CA ALA A 65 19.68 -19.50 30.18
C ALA A 65 19.39 -18.31 31.11
N GLN A 66 18.18 -18.19 31.65
CA GLN A 66 17.83 -17.11 32.57
C GLN A 66 18.56 -17.21 33.91
N ASP A 67 18.72 -18.42 34.44
CA ASP A 67 19.44 -18.67 35.69
C ASP A 67 20.92 -18.28 35.54
N LEU A 68 21.54 -18.64 34.41
CA LEU A 68 22.91 -18.22 34.10
C LEU A 68 23.05 -16.70 33.90
N VAL A 69 22.03 -16.01 33.35
CA VAL A 69 22.05 -14.55 33.29
C VAL A 69 22.13 -13.93 34.68
N ILE A 70 21.30 -14.41 35.62
CA ILE A 70 21.29 -13.92 37.01
C ILE A 70 22.64 -14.22 37.69
N GLU A 71 23.17 -15.43 37.49
CA GLU A 71 24.48 -15.84 38.03
C GLU A 71 25.61 -14.91 37.55
N VAL A 72 25.69 -14.65 36.24
CA VAL A 72 26.74 -13.80 35.65
C VAL A 72 26.60 -12.35 36.09
N LEU A 73 25.37 -11.81 36.14
CA LEU A 73 25.13 -10.44 36.61
C LEU A 73 25.62 -10.27 38.06
N LYS A 74 25.27 -11.20 38.96
CA LYS A 74 25.75 -11.19 40.35
C LYS A 74 27.27 -11.33 40.43
N ARG A 75 27.87 -12.25 39.67
CA ARG A 75 29.33 -12.48 39.68
C ARG A 75 30.13 -11.27 39.22
N LYS A 76 29.60 -10.48 38.29
CA LYS A 76 30.23 -9.24 37.82
C LYS A 76 29.94 -8.01 38.70
N GLY A 77 29.22 -8.16 39.80
CA GLY A 77 28.90 -7.08 40.72
C GLY A 77 27.67 -6.24 40.33
N TYR A 78 26.89 -6.67 39.33
CA TYR A 78 25.65 -6.01 38.92
C TYR A 78 24.44 -6.54 39.70
N SER A 79 24.52 -6.51 41.04
CA SER A 79 23.49 -7.09 41.92
C SER A 79 22.11 -6.44 41.74
N GLU A 80 22.05 -5.11 41.63
CA GLU A 80 20.79 -4.38 41.43
C GLU A 80 20.15 -4.72 40.06
N VAL A 81 20.96 -4.88 39.02
CA VAL A 81 20.50 -5.31 37.68
C VAL A 81 20.00 -6.76 37.71
N ALA A 82 20.65 -7.63 38.49
CA ALA A 82 20.21 -9.00 38.67
C ALA A 82 18.86 -9.08 39.40
N GLU A 83 18.65 -8.25 40.43
CA GLU A 83 17.38 -8.13 41.14
C GLU A 83 16.26 -7.62 40.22
N GLU A 84 16.51 -6.57 39.43
CA GLU A 84 15.53 -6.05 38.47
C GLU A 84 15.22 -7.09 37.37
N TYR A 85 16.22 -7.79 36.86
CA TYR A 85 16.02 -8.89 35.91
C TYR A 85 15.15 -10.01 36.50
N GLN A 86 15.39 -10.36 37.76
CA GLN A 86 14.63 -11.39 38.49
C GLN A 86 13.19 -10.93 38.75
N ALA A 87 12.97 -9.70 39.22
CA ALA A 87 11.65 -9.12 39.41
C ALA A 87 10.84 -9.08 38.10
N TYR A 88 11.50 -8.72 36.98
CA TYR A 88 10.88 -8.75 35.65
C TYR A 88 10.46 -10.18 35.24
N ARG A 89 11.30 -11.18 35.53
CA ARG A 89 11.00 -12.61 35.26
C ARG A 89 9.81 -13.09 36.08
N GLU A 90 9.79 -12.81 37.38
CA GLU A 90 8.71 -13.19 38.30
C GLU A 90 7.38 -12.56 37.87
N ARG A 91 7.37 -11.26 37.58
CA ARG A 91 6.19 -10.55 37.08
C ARG A 91 5.67 -11.13 35.76
N LYS A 92 6.55 -11.57 34.86
CA LYS A 92 6.16 -12.26 33.62
C LYS A 92 5.60 -13.65 33.85
N ASN A 93 6.06 -14.36 34.88
CA ASN A 93 5.52 -15.67 35.26
C ASN A 93 4.14 -15.53 35.92
N GLU A 94 3.95 -14.60 36.87
CA GLU A 94 2.65 -14.31 37.47
C GLU A 94 1.60 -13.93 36.41
N ILE A 95 1.97 -13.02 35.51
CA ILE A 95 1.11 -12.63 34.38
C ILE A 95 0.78 -13.85 33.51
N ARG A 96 1.71 -14.80 33.32
CA ARG A 96 1.46 -16.02 32.54
C ARG A 96 0.53 -17.00 33.27
N GLU A 97 0.71 -17.21 34.57
CA GLU A 97 -0.18 -18.07 35.37
C GLU A 97 -1.59 -17.50 35.43
N LEU A 98 -1.73 -16.17 35.57
CA LEU A 98 -3.01 -15.49 35.44
C LEU A 98 -3.62 -15.67 34.05
N ARG A 99 -2.81 -15.62 32.97
CA ARG A 99 -3.26 -15.85 31.59
C ARG A 99 -3.71 -17.28 31.33
N GLU A 100 -3.03 -18.28 31.88
CA GLU A 100 -3.43 -19.69 31.77
C GLU A 100 -4.75 -19.95 32.52
N LYS A 101 -4.90 -19.36 33.71
CA LYS A 101 -6.15 -19.42 34.48
C LYS A 101 -7.31 -18.67 33.80
N LEU A 102 -7.02 -17.63 33.02
CA LEU A 102 -8.02 -16.81 32.33
C LEU A 102 -8.26 -17.20 30.86
N GLY A 103 -7.45 -18.10 30.28
CA GLY A 103 -7.64 -18.65 28.93
C GLY A 103 -7.33 -17.73 27.75
N PHE A 104 -6.74 -16.54 27.94
CA PHE A 104 -6.57 -15.57 26.85
C PHE A 104 -5.17 -15.55 26.24
N LEU A 105 -5.11 -15.74 24.91
CA LEU A 105 -3.90 -15.55 24.10
C LEU A 105 -3.52 -14.06 24.00
N GLU A 106 -2.26 -13.72 24.24
CA GLU A 106 -1.79 -12.34 24.06
C GLU A 106 -1.33 -12.08 22.63
N PRO A 107 -1.77 -10.98 22.00
CA PRO A 107 -1.36 -10.65 20.65
C PRO A 107 0.11 -10.25 20.61
N LYS A 108 0.84 -10.81 19.65
CA LYS A 108 2.25 -10.47 19.39
C LYS A 108 2.31 -9.24 18.49
N LEU A 109 2.19 -8.07 19.10
CA LEU A 109 2.20 -6.78 18.40
C LEU A 109 3.61 -6.18 18.35
N THR A 110 3.91 -5.51 17.23
CA THR A 110 5.15 -4.72 17.10
C THR A 110 5.05 -3.43 17.91
N VAL A 111 6.19 -2.81 18.22
CA VAL A 111 6.22 -1.50 18.90
C VAL A 111 5.42 -0.45 18.12
N ASN A 112 5.53 -0.43 16.79
CA ASN A 112 4.75 0.48 15.95
C ASN A 112 3.24 0.23 16.05
N ALA A 113 2.81 -1.04 16.06
CA ALA A 113 1.40 -1.38 16.25
C ALA A 113 0.90 -0.89 17.63
N LEU A 114 1.71 -1.04 18.67
CA LEU A 114 1.37 -0.54 20.01
C LEU A 114 1.23 0.99 20.02
N GLU A 115 2.11 1.73 19.36
CA GLU A 115 2.01 3.19 19.24
C GLU A 115 0.74 3.62 18.48
N VAL A 116 0.41 2.95 17.37
CA VAL A 116 -0.82 3.22 16.62
C VAL A 116 -2.07 2.94 17.46
N LEU A 117 -2.09 1.81 18.16
CA LEU A 117 -3.20 1.44 19.04
C LEU A 117 -3.37 2.47 20.17
N LYS A 118 -2.26 2.86 20.82
CA LYS A 118 -2.22 3.89 21.85
C LYS A 118 -2.73 5.23 21.34
N ALA A 119 -2.32 5.62 20.15
CA ALA A 119 -2.71 6.90 19.56
C ALA A 119 -4.19 6.96 19.19
N ARG A 120 -4.79 5.87 18.70
CA ARG A 120 -6.10 5.94 18.01
C ARG A 120 -7.16 4.93 18.43
N TYR A 121 -6.79 3.76 18.93
CA TYR A 121 -7.71 2.62 19.08
C TYR A 121 -8.14 2.34 20.51
N LEU A 122 -7.20 2.41 21.46
CA LEU A 122 -7.47 2.05 22.85
C LEU A 122 -8.42 3.06 23.50
N LEU A 123 -9.38 2.55 24.27
CA LEU A 123 -10.32 3.40 24.99
C LEU A 123 -9.60 4.32 25.98
N ARG A 124 -10.18 5.52 26.13
CA ARG A 124 -9.72 6.56 27.03
C ARG A 124 -10.85 7.00 27.95
N ASP A 125 -10.51 7.39 29.16
CA ASP A 125 -11.43 8.05 30.08
C ASP A 125 -11.64 9.52 29.70
N GLU A 126 -12.46 10.22 30.50
CA GLU A 126 -12.78 11.64 30.34
C GLU A 126 -11.56 12.58 30.47
N PHE A 127 -10.49 12.13 31.13
CA PHE A 127 -9.22 12.84 31.27
C PHE A 127 -8.22 12.49 30.15
N GLY A 128 -8.63 11.65 29.19
CA GLY A 128 -7.82 11.25 28.05
C GLY A 128 -6.78 10.15 28.36
N LYS A 129 -6.81 9.56 29.56
CA LYS A 129 -5.90 8.47 29.95
C LYS A 129 -6.40 7.16 29.36
N ILE A 130 -5.48 6.35 28.85
CA ILE A 130 -5.79 5.05 28.26
C ILE A 130 -6.19 4.06 29.37
N ILE A 131 -7.35 3.44 29.21
CA ILE A 131 -7.96 2.52 30.19
C ILE A 131 -8.10 1.08 29.65
N GLU A 132 -7.56 0.82 28.46
CA GLU A 132 -7.69 -0.46 27.78
C GLU A 132 -6.35 -0.90 27.20
N THR A 133 -6.04 -2.19 27.31
CA THR A 133 -4.90 -2.85 26.65
C THR A 133 -5.33 -3.44 25.29
N PRO A 134 -4.40 -3.72 24.35
CA PRO A 134 -4.75 -4.36 23.07
C PRO A 134 -5.56 -5.65 23.20
N SER A 135 -5.24 -6.48 24.20
CA SER A 135 -5.95 -7.73 24.48
C SER A 135 -7.37 -7.47 24.98
N GLN A 136 -7.54 -6.47 25.85
CA GLN A 136 -8.87 -6.03 26.29
C GLN A 136 -9.69 -5.44 25.14
N MET A 137 -9.06 -4.70 24.22
CA MET A 137 -9.70 -4.21 22.99
C MET A 137 -10.22 -5.36 22.12
N PHE A 138 -9.39 -6.36 21.83
CA PHE A 138 -9.83 -7.55 21.07
C PHE A 138 -10.94 -8.32 21.79
N MET A 139 -10.86 -8.44 23.11
CA MET A 139 -11.92 -9.06 23.92
C MET A 139 -13.24 -8.29 23.79
N ARG A 140 -13.20 -6.96 23.96
CA ARG A 140 -14.37 -6.09 23.80
C ARG A 140 -15.01 -6.26 22.43
N VAL A 141 -14.20 -6.27 21.37
CA VAL A 141 -14.67 -6.43 19.99
C VAL A 141 -15.29 -7.82 19.79
N ALA A 142 -14.60 -8.88 20.19
CA ALA A 142 -15.07 -10.25 20.05
C ALA A 142 -16.41 -10.46 20.76
N ARG A 143 -16.52 -10.02 22.02
CA ARG A 143 -17.76 -10.09 22.81
C ARG A 143 -18.89 -9.28 22.20
N ALA A 144 -18.60 -8.11 21.66
CA ALA A 144 -19.64 -7.24 21.10
C ALA A 144 -20.24 -7.86 19.83
N VAL A 145 -19.41 -8.42 18.95
CA VAL A 145 -19.85 -9.01 17.69
C VAL A 145 -20.53 -10.37 17.91
N SER A 146 -20.02 -11.20 18.83
CA SER A 146 -20.59 -12.52 19.09
C SER A 146 -21.99 -12.51 19.70
N LYS A 147 -22.40 -11.41 20.34
CA LYS A 147 -23.77 -11.26 20.89
C LYS A 147 -24.87 -11.48 19.84
N ALA A 148 -24.59 -11.25 18.56
CA ALA A 148 -25.55 -11.48 17.48
C ALA A 148 -25.98 -12.95 17.37
N ASP A 149 -25.12 -13.89 17.77
CA ASP A 149 -25.39 -15.34 17.70
C ASP A 149 -26.63 -15.75 18.51
N ALA A 150 -26.88 -15.07 19.64
CA ALA A 150 -28.04 -15.33 20.46
C ALA A 150 -29.36 -15.09 19.70
N ILE A 151 -29.38 -14.18 18.71
CA ILE A 151 -30.55 -13.90 17.87
C ILE A 151 -30.88 -15.11 16.99
N TYR A 152 -29.88 -15.93 16.67
CA TYR A 152 -29.99 -17.12 15.83
C TYR A 152 -30.06 -18.43 16.65
N GLY A 153 -30.14 -18.34 17.98
CA GLY A 153 -30.20 -19.51 18.87
C GLY A 153 -28.85 -20.19 19.11
N GLU A 154 -27.74 -19.56 18.70
CA GLU A 154 -26.38 -20.05 18.90
C GLU A 154 -25.77 -19.48 20.20
N ASP A 155 -24.70 -20.11 20.71
CA ASP A 155 -24.01 -19.67 21.93
C ASP A 155 -22.95 -18.59 21.63
N PRO A 156 -23.15 -17.32 22.05
CA PRO A 156 -22.20 -16.24 21.82
C PRO A 156 -20.80 -16.48 22.38
N LYS A 157 -20.65 -17.32 23.42
CA LYS A 157 -19.34 -17.57 24.04
C LYS A 157 -18.40 -18.31 23.10
N LYS A 158 -18.94 -19.25 22.30
CA LYS A 158 -18.14 -20.00 21.33
C LYS A 158 -17.54 -19.06 20.29
N SER A 159 -18.35 -18.17 19.72
CA SER A 159 -17.88 -17.20 18.74
C SER A 159 -17.01 -16.10 19.35
N GLU A 160 -17.27 -15.67 20.60
CA GLU A 160 -16.37 -14.75 21.33
C GLU A 160 -14.95 -15.32 21.40
N GLU A 161 -14.80 -16.58 21.77
CA GLU A 161 -13.50 -17.24 21.84
C GLU A 161 -12.84 -17.36 20.46
N ILE A 162 -13.59 -17.76 19.43
CA ILE A 162 -13.09 -17.86 18.05
C ILE A 162 -12.60 -16.49 17.55
N PHE A 163 -13.44 -15.45 17.67
CA PHE A 163 -13.14 -14.10 17.20
C PHE A 163 -11.96 -13.49 17.95
N TYR A 164 -11.87 -13.69 19.26
CA TYR A 164 -10.72 -13.26 20.04
C TYR A 164 -9.44 -13.93 19.54
N ASN A 165 -9.46 -15.25 19.36
CA ASN A 165 -8.29 -16.02 18.96
C ASN A 165 -7.76 -15.63 17.57
N ILE A 166 -8.63 -15.47 16.57
CA ILE A 166 -8.20 -15.05 15.22
C ILE A 166 -7.61 -13.64 15.21
N MET A 167 -8.17 -12.72 16.02
CA MET A 167 -7.63 -11.36 16.17
C MET A 167 -6.31 -11.35 16.93
N ALA A 168 -6.21 -12.11 18.03
CA ALA A 168 -5.00 -12.18 18.83
C ALA A 168 -3.84 -12.84 18.07
N LYS A 169 -4.12 -13.79 17.18
CA LYS A 169 -3.14 -14.39 16.27
C LYS A 169 -2.83 -13.53 15.03
N LEU A 170 -3.57 -12.44 14.83
CA LEU A 170 -3.51 -11.58 13.63
C LEU A 170 -3.84 -12.33 12.33
N GLU A 171 -4.61 -13.41 12.41
CA GLU A 171 -5.13 -14.13 11.23
C GLU A 171 -6.21 -13.30 10.52
N PHE A 172 -6.94 -12.51 11.30
CA PHE A 172 -7.94 -11.57 10.81
C PHE A 172 -8.04 -10.36 11.73
N LEU A 173 -8.19 -9.16 11.16
CA LEU A 173 -8.57 -7.97 11.89
C LEU A 173 -9.77 -7.31 11.18
N PRO A 174 -10.83 -6.94 11.93
CA PRO A 174 -11.91 -6.19 11.35
C PRO A 174 -11.47 -4.76 11.00
N ASN A 175 -12.33 -4.02 10.29
CA ASN A 175 -12.06 -2.64 9.92
C ASN A 175 -11.83 -1.75 11.16
N SER A 176 -11.30 -0.54 10.95
CA SER A 176 -10.99 0.35 12.09
C SER A 176 -12.22 0.76 12.91
N PRO A 177 -13.37 1.14 12.31
CA PRO A 177 -14.58 1.45 13.08
C PRO A 177 -15.06 0.32 13.99
N THR A 178 -14.94 -0.93 13.54
CA THR A 178 -15.25 -2.09 14.40
C THR A 178 -14.31 -2.15 15.61
N LEU A 179 -13.00 -1.97 15.42
CA LEU A 179 -12.04 -1.93 16.54
C LEU A 179 -12.30 -0.75 17.49
N PHE A 180 -12.64 0.42 16.95
CA PHE A 180 -12.92 1.64 17.72
C PHE A 180 -14.21 1.54 18.54
N ASN A 181 -15.28 1.06 17.92
CA ASN A 181 -16.64 1.33 18.38
C ASN A 181 -17.37 0.09 18.90
N ALA A 182 -16.92 -1.14 18.60
CA ALA A 182 -17.59 -2.34 19.08
C ALA A 182 -17.64 -2.36 20.62
N GLY A 183 -18.82 -2.57 21.20
CA GLY A 183 -18.99 -2.55 22.66
C GLY A 183 -18.86 -1.17 23.31
N THR A 184 -18.88 -0.08 22.53
CA THR A 184 -18.94 1.30 23.02
C THR A 184 -20.32 1.92 22.77
N SER A 185 -20.58 3.12 23.29
CA SER A 185 -21.83 3.85 23.07
C SER A 185 -22.07 4.29 21.62
N LEU A 186 -21.00 4.52 20.83
CA LEU A 186 -21.13 4.93 19.43
C LEU A 186 -21.61 3.78 18.53
N GLY A 187 -21.15 2.55 18.78
CA GLY A 187 -21.66 1.32 18.15
C GLY A 187 -21.51 1.18 16.63
N GLN A 188 -20.96 2.16 15.90
CA GLN A 188 -20.82 2.09 14.44
C GLN A 188 -19.66 1.17 14.02
N LEU A 189 -19.99 -0.02 13.51
CA LEU A 189 -19.02 -1.02 13.05
C LEU A 189 -18.67 -0.85 11.55
N SER A 190 -19.58 -0.32 10.76
CA SER A 190 -19.39 -0.10 9.32
C SER A 190 -18.56 1.15 9.05
N ALA A 191 -17.67 1.08 8.07
CA ALA A 191 -16.73 2.15 7.75
C ALA A 191 -17.11 2.98 6.52
N CYS A 192 -17.90 2.43 5.61
CA CYS A 192 -18.16 3.03 4.31
C CYS A 192 -19.67 3.13 4.08
N PHE A 193 -20.12 4.31 3.69
CA PHE A 193 -21.53 4.61 3.45
C PHE A 193 -21.69 5.32 2.12
N VAL A 194 -22.87 5.21 1.53
CA VAL A 194 -23.28 5.99 0.37
C VAL A 194 -24.62 6.65 0.68
N LEU A 195 -24.70 7.97 0.54
CA LEU A 195 -25.91 8.73 0.82
C LEU A 195 -26.52 9.28 -0.48
N PRO A 196 -27.86 9.20 -0.65
CA PRO A 196 -28.54 9.79 -1.80
C PRO A 196 -28.61 11.31 -1.67
N VAL A 197 -28.40 12.00 -2.80
CA VAL A 197 -28.54 13.46 -2.91
C VAL A 197 -29.55 13.77 -4.00
N GLU A 198 -30.81 13.99 -3.61
CA GLU A 198 -31.90 14.35 -4.52
C GLU A 198 -31.94 15.86 -4.78
N ASP A 199 -32.57 16.29 -5.88
CA ASP A 199 -32.66 17.69 -6.34
C ASP A 199 -33.62 18.55 -5.50
N SER A 200 -33.33 18.67 -4.21
CA SER A 200 -34.04 19.53 -3.27
C SER A 200 -33.14 19.95 -2.11
N LEU A 201 -33.31 21.18 -1.60
CA LEU A 201 -32.57 21.64 -0.42
C LEU A 201 -32.77 20.72 0.79
N LYS A 202 -33.99 20.21 0.98
CA LYS A 202 -34.29 19.26 2.07
C LYS A 202 -33.42 18.01 1.98
N SER A 203 -33.27 17.41 0.78
CA SER A 203 -32.43 16.23 0.61
C SER A 203 -30.95 16.56 0.76
N ILE A 204 -30.50 17.67 0.19
CA ILE A 204 -29.09 18.09 0.24
C ILE A 204 -28.65 18.28 1.70
N PHE A 205 -29.39 19.08 2.47
CA PHE A 205 -29.04 19.34 3.87
C PHE A 205 -29.30 18.15 4.79
N LYS A 206 -30.25 17.26 4.47
CA LYS A 206 -30.36 15.97 5.16
C LYS A 206 -29.11 15.12 4.93
N ALA A 207 -28.59 15.04 3.70
CA ALA A 207 -27.38 14.29 3.40
C ALA A 207 -26.15 14.87 4.11
N VAL A 208 -26.04 16.21 4.24
CA VAL A 208 -25.00 16.85 5.06
C VAL A 208 -25.14 16.46 6.54
N MET A 209 -26.35 16.47 7.10
CA MET A 209 -26.60 16.07 8.48
C MET A 209 -26.25 14.59 8.72
N ASP A 210 -26.74 13.70 7.86
CA ASP A 210 -26.47 12.25 7.95
C ASP A 210 -24.97 11.97 7.81
N MET A 211 -24.29 12.64 6.86
CA MET A 211 -22.84 12.58 6.70
C MET A 211 -22.14 12.97 8.01
N ALA A 212 -22.55 14.07 8.63
CA ALA A 212 -21.90 14.55 9.84
C ALA A 212 -21.94 13.52 10.98
N LEU A 213 -23.08 12.85 11.15
CA LEU A 213 -23.26 11.79 12.14
C LEU A 213 -22.41 10.54 11.81
N ILE A 214 -22.29 10.20 10.52
CA ILE A 214 -21.46 9.08 10.08
C ILE A 214 -19.96 9.38 10.31
N GLU A 215 -19.51 10.58 9.95
CA GLU A 215 -18.11 11.00 10.12
C GLU A 215 -17.72 11.13 11.59
N GLN A 216 -18.65 11.55 12.46
CA GLN A 216 -18.44 11.62 13.92
C GLN A 216 -17.95 10.28 14.50
N SER A 217 -18.43 9.16 13.96
CA SER A 217 -18.06 7.81 14.40
C SER A 217 -16.95 7.16 13.53
N GLY A 218 -16.35 7.94 12.62
CA GLY A 218 -15.20 7.53 11.82
C GLY A 218 -15.53 6.87 10.47
N GLY A 219 -16.77 7.00 9.99
CA GLY A 219 -17.17 6.52 8.66
C GLY A 219 -16.78 7.48 7.54
N GLY A 220 -16.50 6.93 6.35
CA GLY A 220 -16.37 7.69 5.10
C GLY A 220 -17.66 7.61 4.28
N VAL A 221 -17.92 8.63 3.48
CA VAL A 221 -19.21 8.78 2.78
C VAL A 221 -19.04 9.08 1.30
N GLY A 222 -19.68 8.28 0.45
CA GLY A 222 -19.81 8.51 -0.98
C GLY A 222 -21.14 9.19 -1.32
N PHE A 223 -21.12 10.04 -2.35
CA PHE A 223 -22.27 10.78 -2.85
C PHE A 223 -22.31 10.75 -4.37
N ASN A 224 -23.51 10.71 -4.93
CA ASN A 224 -23.74 10.99 -6.34
C ASN A 224 -24.53 12.30 -6.47
N PHE A 225 -23.93 13.30 -7.11
CA PHE A 225 -24.51 14.63 -7.31
C PHE A 225 -25.21 14.81 -8.66
N SER A 226 -25.27 13.75 -9.48
CA SER A 226 -25.76 13.81 -10.87
C SER A 226 -27.25 14.08 -11.00
N LYS A 227 -28.01 13.97 -9.91
CA LYS A 227 -29.44 14.29 -9.90
C LYS A 227 -29.70 15.78 -9.71
N LEU A 228 -28.75 16.53 -9.17
CA LEU A 228 -28.90 17.96 -8.92
C LEU A 228 -29.02 18.72 -10.24
N ARG A 229 -29.92 19.71 -10.29
CA ARG A 229 -30.05 20.56 -11.46
C ARG A 229 -28.77 21.39 -11.71
N PRO A 230 -28.45 21.72 -12.97
CA PRO A 230 -27.21 22.38 -13.29
C PRO A 230 -27.23 23.86 -12.88
N LYS A 231 -26.04 24.45 -12.81
CA LYS A 231 -25.87 25.88 -12.56
C LYS A 231 -26.62 26.71 -13.61
N GLY A 232 -27.33 27.73 -13.15
CA GLY A 232 -28.16 28.59 -14.00
C GLY A 232 -29.57 28.05 -14.30
N ASP A 233 -29.92 26.82 -13.92
CA ASP A 233 -31.29 26.30 -14.10
C ASP A 233 -32.28 26.99 -13.15
N ILE A 234 -33.56 26.98 -13.52
CA ILE A 234 -34.63 27.69 -12.81
C ILE A 234 -34.92 27.02 -11.46
N VAL A 235 -35.03 27.83 -10.42
CA VAL A 235 -35.57 27.43 -9.11
C VAL A 235 -37.02 27.90 -8.99
N LYS A 236 -37.97 26.99 -9.24
CA LYS A 236 -39.41 27.32 -9.31
C LYS A 236 -39.96 28.07 -8.08
N SER A 237 -39.48 27.75 -6.88
CA SER A 237 -39.97 28.32 -5.62
C SER A 237 -39.51 29.78 -5.40
N THR A 238 -38.30 30.12 -5.82
CA THR A 238 -37.71 31.46 -5.59
C THR A 238 -37.64 32.30 -6.86
N LYS A 239 -37.94 31.71 -8.03
CA LYS A 239 -37.74 32.29 -9.37
C LYS A 239 -36.30 32.74 -9.66
N GLY A 240 -35.34 32.31 -8.84
CA GLY A 240 -33.91 32.55 -9.03
C GLY A 240 -33.23 31.46 -9.86
N VAL A 241 -31.90 31.53 -9.92
CA VAL A 241 -31.03 30.57 -10.63
C VAL A 241 -30.35 29.62 -9.65
N ALA A 242 -30.16 28.36 -10.06
CA ALA A 242 -29.48 27.34 -9.27
C ALA A 242 -27.96 27.52 -9.28
N SER A 243 -27.29 27.18 -8.18
CA SER A 243 -25.83 27.27 -8.05
C SER A 243 -25.08 26.06 -8.64
N GLY A 244 -25.77 24.96 -8.94
CA GLY A 244 -25.18 23.71 -9.48
C GLY A 244 -24.59 22.78 -8.41
N PRO A 245 -24.23 21.53 -8.79
CA PRO A 245 -23.75 20.50 -7.88
C PRO A 245 -22.40 20.85 -7.25
N VAL A 246 -21.44 21.39 -8.01
CA VAL A 246 -20.11 21.74 -7.50
C VAL A 246 -20.19 22.78 -6.38
N SER A 247 -21.11 23.75 -6.49
CA SER A 247 -21.35 24.72 -5.43
C SER A 247 -21.92 24.06 -4.17
N PHE A 248 -22.84 23.11 -4.29
CA PHE A 248 -23.38 22.40 -3.13
C PHE A 248 -22.35 21.45 -2.50
N MET A 249 -21.47 20.83 -3.29
CA MET A 249 -20.37 20.02 -2.76
C MET A 249 -19.47 20.80 -1.79
N ARG A 250 -19.31 22.12 -1.98
CA ARG A 250 -18.56 22.96 -1.02
C ARG A 250 -19.19 22.99 0.37
N VAL A 251 -20.51 22.84 0.48
CA VAL A 251 -21.19 22.76 1.80
C VAL A 251 -20.76 21.50 2.54
N PHE A 252 -20.71 20.36 1.85
CA PHE A 252 -20.20 19.11 2.42
C PHE A 252 -18.72 19.23 2.78
N ASP A 253 -17.91 19.80 1.88
CA ASP A 253 -16.46 19.97 2.07
C ASP A 253 -16.15 20.77 3.35
N VAL A 254 -16.84 21.90 3.55
CA VAL A 254 -16.68 22.75 4.73
C VAL A 254 -17.22 22.06 5.99
N ALA A 255 -18.36 21.39 5.91
CA ALA A 255 -18.93 20.68 7.05
C ALA A 255 -17.98 19.59 7.56
N THR A 256 -17.41 18.77 6.66
CA THR A 256 -16.40 17.77 7.02
C THR A 256 -15.17 18.42 7.64
N ASP A 257 -14.70 19.57 7.12
CA ASP A 257 -13.53 20.25 7.68
C ASP A 257 -13.74 20.68 9.15
N VAL A 258 -14.93 21.16 9.49
CA VAL A 258 -15.33 21.50 10.86
C VAL A 258 -15.37 20.25 11.76
N ILE A 259 -15.91 19.13 11.26
CA ILE A 259 -16.08 17.89 12.04
C ILE A 259 -14.73 17.25 12.35
N LYS A 260 -13.76 17.29 11.43
CA LYS A 260 -12.41 16.74 11.64
C LYS A 260 -11.74 17.26 12.91
N ALA A 261 -12.03 18.50 13.33
CA ALA A 261 -11.42 19.10 14.51
C ALA A 261 -11.79 18.36 15.81
N GLY A 262 -12.90 17.62 15.85
CA GLY A 262 -13.36 16.87 17.03
C GLY A 262 -13.29 15.34 16.92
N GLY A 263 -12.96 14.78 15.75
CA GLY A 263 -13.01 13.34 15.49
C GLY A 263 -11.68 12.60 15.69
N ARG A 264 -11.73 11.29 16.02
CA ARG A 264 -10.53 10.43 16.13
C ARG A 264 -9.79 10.20 14.80
N ARG A 265 -10.47 10.40 13.67
CA ARG A 265 -9.95 10.20 12.31
C ARG A 265 -10.56 11.24 11.37
N ARG A 266 -9.81 11.64 10.34
CA ARG A 266 -10.32 12.41 9.20
C ARG A 266 -11.36 11.61 8.42
N GLY A 267 -12.60 12.10 8.37
CA GLY A 267 -13.61 11.64 7.41
C GLY A 267 -13.13 11.92 5.99
N ALA A 268 -13.30 10.94 5.11
CA ALA A 268 -12.97 11.05 3.69
C ALA A 268 -14.26 10.88 2.89
N MET A 269 -14.48 11.79 1.95
CA MET A 269 -15.66 11.76 1.10
C MET A 269 -15.32 11.40 -0.32
N MET A 270 -16.31 10.82 -1.01
CA MET A 270 -16.24 10.60 -2.44
C MET A 270 -17.41 11.27 -3.15
N GLY A 271 -17.13 12.09 -4.16
CA GLY A 271 -18.13 12.77 -4.97
C GLY A 271 -18.17 12.19 -6.37
N VAL A 272 -19.36 11.86 -6.86
CA VAL A 272 -19.55 11.34 -8.22
C VAL A 272 -20.46 12.24 -9.02
N LEU A 273 -20.05 12.54 -10.27
CA LEU A 273 -20.88 13.22 -11.25
C LEU A 273 -20.82 12.47 -12.59
N ARG A 274 -21.98 12.26 -13.22
CA ARG A 274 -22.07 11.59 -14.52
C ARG A 274 -21.48 12.46 -15.63
N ILE A 275 -20.85 11.80 -16.59
CA ILE A 275 -20.18 12.43 -17.73
C ILE A 275 -21.11 13.30 -18.60
N ASP A 276 -22.42 12.98 -18.61
CA ASP A 276 -23.49 13.68 -19.34
C ASP A 276 -24.10 14.87 -18.57
N HIS A 277 -23.61 15.19 -17.37
CA HIS A 277 -24.13 16.31 -16.60
C HIS A 277 -23.66 17.67 -17.16
N PRO A 278 -24.51 18.72 -17.24
CA PRO A 278 -24.11 20.00 -17.82
C PRO A 278 -22.93 20.69 -17.12
N ASP A 279 -22.79 20.48 -15.81
CA ASP A 279 -21.67 21.03 -15.01
C ASP A 279 -20.43 20.13 -14.96
N ILE A 280 -20.30 19.15 -15.87
CA ILE A 280 -19.20 18.18 -15.84
C ILE A 280 -17.82 18.82 -16.00
N ILE A 281 -17.70 19.88 -16.80
CA ILE A 281 -16.43 20.57 -16.99
C ILE A 281 -15.98 21.24 -15.68
N GLU A 282 -16.89 21.96 -15.01
CA GLU A 282 -16.62 22.59 -13.71
C GLU A 282 -16.18 21.54 -12.69
N PHE A 283 -16.87 20.39 -12.66
CA PHE A 283 -16.54 19.27 -11.78
C PHE A 283 -15.16 18.66 -12.07
N ILE A 284 -14.82 18.39 -13.34
CA ILE A 284 -13.51 17.83 -13.73
C ILE A 284 -12.37 18.77 -13.33
N THR A 285 -12.57 20.08 -13.45
CA THR A 285 -11.52 21.06 -13.15
C THR A 285 -11.51 21.53 -11.69
N ALA A 286 -12.49 21.11 -10.87
CA ALA A 286 -12.73 21.70 -9.55
C ALA A 286 -11.50 21.67 -8.63
N LYS A 287 -10.73 20.59 -8.68
CA LYS A 287 -9.54 20.37 -7.83
C LYS A 287 -8.22 20.83 -8.47
N GLN A 288 -8.24 21.41 -9.66
CA GLN A 288 -7.06 22.07 -10.23
C GLN A 288 -6.65 23.29 -9.40
N THR A 289 -7.59 23.90 -8.68
CA THR A 289 -7.33 24.97 -7.72
C THR A 289 -7.08 24.36 -6.33
N PRO A 290 -5.89 24.55 -5.73
CA PRO A 290 -5.59 24.07 -4.39
C PRO A 290 -6.61 24.57 -3.36
N GLY A 291 -6.97 23.71 -2.41
CA GLY A 291 -7.92 24.04 -1.33
C GLY A 291 -9.39 23.82 -1.68
N VAL A 292 -9.75 23.68 -2.96
CA VAL A 292 -11.14 23.41 -3.37
C VAL A 292 -11.45 21.91 -3.29
N LEU A 293 -12.54 21.55 -2.59
CA LEU A 293 -12.99 20.17 -2.42
C LEU A 293 -11.91 19.26 -1.81
N SER A 294 -11.17 19.79 -0.84
CA SER A 294 -10.01 19.12 -0.23
C SER A 294 -10.37 17.86 0.55
N ASN A 295 -11.65 17.69 0.91
CA ASN A 295 -12.17 16.53 1.63
C ASN A 295 -12.85 15.49 0.75
N PHE A 296 -12.94 15.79 -0.55
CA PHE A 296 -13.42 14.86 -1.55
C PHE A 296 -12.28 14.25 -2.34
N ASN A 297 -12.37 12.94 -2.59
CA ASN A 297 -11.98 12.39 -3.88
C ASN A 297 -13.16 12.54 -4.83
N ILE A 298 -12.93 12.95 -6.06
CA ILE A 298 -14.00 13.12 -7.05
C ILE A 298 -13.80 12.14 -8.20
N SER A 299 -14.89 11.57 -8.71
CA SER A 299 -14.82 10.64 -9.84
C SER A 299 -15.93 10.92 -10.83
N VAL A 300 -15.59 10.84 -12.12
CA VAL A 300 -16.56 10.95 -13.20
C VAL A 300 -17.18 9.59 -13.47
N ALA A 301 -18.52 9.51 -13.43
CA ALA A 301 -19.26 8.32 -13.84
C ALA A 301 -19.39 8.29 -15.37
N ILE A 302 -18.59 7.43 -16.00
CA ILE A 302 -18.50 7.20 -17.44
C ILE A 302 -19.51 6.14 -17.87
N SER A 303 -20.33 6.47 -18.87
CA SER A 303 -21.27 5.54 -19.52
C SER A 303 -20.62 4.82 -20.70
N ASN A 304 -21.19 3.68 -21.10
CA ASN A 304 -20.81 2.97 -22.33
C ASN A 304 -21.03 3.85 -23.56
N GLU A 305 -22.14 4.60 -23.61
CA GLU A 305 -22.44 5.53 -24.70
C GLU A 305 -21.31 6.55 -24.91
N PHE A 306 -20.76 7.10 -23.82
CA PHE A 306 -19.63 8.02 -23.91
C PHE A 306 -18.39 7.33 -24.47
N MET A 307 -18.08 6.10 -24.03
CA MET A 307 -16.92 5.34 -24.51
C MET A 307 -17.05 4.96 -25.99
N GLU A 308 -18.22 4.52 -26.43
CA GLU A 308 -18.51 4.21 -27.84
C GLU A 308 -18.32 5.44 -28.74
N LYS A 309 -18.76 6.61 -28.28
CA LYS A 309 -18.56 7.88 -28.99
C LYS A 309 -17.11 8.35 -28.94
N LEU A 310 -16.40 8.10 -27.84
CA LEU A 310 -14.98 8.40 -27.70
C LEU A 310 -14.13 7.63 -28.71
N GLU A 311 -14.41 6.32 -28.88
CA GLU A 311 -13.73 5.49 -29.88
C GLU A 311 -13.94 5.98 -31.31
N LYS A 312 -15.13 6.51 -31.61
CA LYS A 312 -15.47 7.08 -32.92
C LYS A 312 -15.07 8.56 -33.08
N ASN A 313 -14.47 9.16 -32.05
CA ASN A 313 -14.12 10.58 -32.01
C ASN A 313 -15.33 11.49 -32.28
N GLU A 314 -16.49 11.14 -31.73
CA GLU A 314 -17.77 11.84 -31.89
C GLU A 314 -18.06 12.82 -30.75
N GLU A 315 -19.14 13.57 -30.91
CA GLU A 315 -19.69 14.42 -29.87
C GLU A 315 -20.80 13.71 -29.07
N TYR A 316 -20.97 14.10 -27.82
CA TYR A 316 -22.05 13.63 -26.98
C TYR A 316 -22.83 14.81 -26.36
N TRP A 317 -24.06 14.56 -25.96
CA TRP A 317 -24.93 15.59 -25.38
C TRP A 317 -24.76 15.64 -23.86
N LEU A 318 -24.66 16.87 -23.34
CA LEU A 318 -24.96 17.16 -21.94
C LEU A 318 -26.47 17.23 -21.76
N ILE A 319 -26.99 16.58 -20.73
CA ILE A 319 -28.42 16.38 -20.49
C ILE A 319 -28.77 16.94 -19.12
N ASN A 320 -29.70 17.88 -19.06
CA ASN A 320 -30.19 18.38 -17.78
C ASN A 320 -30.97 17.25 -17.05
N PRO A 321 -30.55 16.84 -15.83
CA PRO A 321 -31.15 15.70 -15.14
C PRO A 321 -32.61 15.93 -14.75
N ARG A 322 -33.06 17.19 -14.61
CA ARG A 322 -34.42 17.57 -14.18
C ARG A 322 -35.46 17.43 -15.29
N ASN A 323 -35.17 17.92 -16.49
CA ASN A 323 -36.12 17.97 -17.60
C ASN A 323 -35.71 17.08 -18.79
N LYS A 324 -34.53 16.45 -18.75
CA LYS A 324 -33.96 15.59 -19.80
C LYS A 324 -33.67 16.30 -21.12
N GLU A 325 -33.66 17.63 -21.13
CA GLU A 325 -33.32 18.41 -22.31
C GLU A 325 -31.82 18.33 -22.61
N LYS A 326 -31.50 18.29 -23.90
CA LYS A 326 -30.14 18.34 -24.43
C LYS A 326 -29.66 19.79 -24.38
N VAL A 327 -28.64 20.07 -23.59
CA VAL A 327 -28.15 21.42 -23.31
C VAL A 327 -27.07 21.85 -24.29
N LYS A 328 -26.02 21.03 -24.42
CA LYS A 328 -24.84 21.36 -25.23
C LYS A 328 -24.16 20.08 -25.70
N LYS A 329 -23.57 20.10 -26.90
CA LYS A 329 -22.66 19.04 -27.33
C LYS A 329 -21.22 19.34 -26.94
N LEU A 330 -20.50 18.32 -26.52
CA LEU A 330 -19.05 18.37 -26.32
C LEU A 330 -18.37 17.26 -27.11
N LYS A 331 -17.15 17.52 -27.57
CA LYS A 331 -16.30 16.49 -28.17
C LYS A 331 -15.81 15.55 -27.07
N THR A 332 -16.05 14.27 -27.24
CA THR A 332 -15.65 13.23 -26.27
C THR A 332 -14.15 13.25 -25.97
N LYS A 333 -13.31 13.42 -27.00
CA LYS A 333 -11.86 13.49 -26.88
C LYS A 333 -11.38 14.66 -26.02
N ASP A 334 -11.99 15.82 -26.15
CA ASP A 334 -11.61 17.01 -25.38
C ASP A 334 -11.94 16.81 -23.90
N VAL A 335 -13.12 16.25 -23.60
CA VAL A 335 -13.52 15.95 -22.22
C VAL A 335 -12.66 14.84 -21.61
N TRP A 336 -12.35 13.78 -22.36
CA TRP A 336 -11.48 12.70 -21.90
C TRP A 336 -10.06 13.18 -21.59
N ASN A 337 -9.48 14.01 -22.47
CA ASN A 337 -8.19 14.62 -22.25
C ASN A 337 -8.22 15.54 -21.02
N LEU A 338 -9.29 16.31 -20.83
CA LEU A 338 -9.44 17.17 -19.66
C LEU A 338 -9.52 16.35 -18.35
N ILE A 339 -10.21 15.21 -18.35
CA ILE A 339 -10.22 14.27 -17.21
C ILE A 339 -8.80 13.81 -16.89
N ALA A 340 -8.06 13.35 -17.90
CA ALA A 340 -6.70 12.86 -17.72
C ALA A 340 -5.74 13.97 -17.24
N GLU A 341 -5.85 15.17 -17.81
CA GLU A 341 -5.04 16.33 -17.42
C GLU A 341 -5.34 16.79 -15.99
N SER A 342 -6.61 16.91 -15.60
CA SER A 342 -7.00 17.22 -14.23
C SER A 342 -6.46 16.17 -13.24
N ALA A 343 -6.62 14.89 -13.57
CA ALA A 343 -6.15 13.78 -12.73
C ALA A 343 -4.63 13.80 -12.58
N TRP A 344 -3.90 14.12 -13.65
CA TRP A 344 -2.45 14.33 -13.60
C TRP A 344 -2.07 15.52 -12.70
N LYS A 345 -2.77 16.66 -12.80
CA LYS A 345 -2.47 17.86 -12.01
C LYS A 345 -2.76 17.71 -10.51
N SER A 346 -3.85 17.03 -10.16
CA SER A 346 -4.42 17.08 -8.80
C SER A 346 -4.67 15.72 -8.14
N GLY A 347 -4.45 14.62 -8.86
CA GLY A 347 -4.85 13.26 -8.44
C GLY A 347 -6.33 12.95 -8.66
N ASP A 348 -7.12 13.91 -9.15
CA ASP A 348 -8.57 13.83 -9.35
C ASP A 348 -8.99 14.53 -10.67
N PRO A 349 -10.08 14.13 -11.33
CA PRO A 349 -11.01 13.10 -10.91
C PRO A 349 -10.56 11.68 -11.31
N GLY A 350 -10.96 10.69 -10.51
CA GLY A 350 -11.00 9.30 -10.93
C GLY A 350 -12.10 9.06 -11.97
N VAL A 351 -12.20 7.82 -12.46
CA VAL A 351 -13.29 7.38 -13.36
C VAL A 351 -14.00 6.15 -12.81
N ILE A 352 -15.32 6.13 -12.95
CA ILE A 352 -16.18 4.99 -12.62
C ILE A 352 -16.93 4.60 -13.90
N PHE A 353 -16.69 3.41 -14.41
CA PHE A 353 -17.47 2.86 -15.53
C PHE A 353 -18.82 2.38 -14.99
N ILE A 354 -19.80 3.29 -14.91
CA ILE A 354 -21.02 3.08 -14.12
C ILE A 354 -21.92 1.99 -14.71
N ASP A 355 -21.90 1.83 -16.03
CA ASP A 355 -22.66 0.79 -16.71
C ASP A 355 -22.04 -0.59 -16.50
N GLU A 356 -20.71 -0.68 -16.41
CA GLU A 356 -19.98 -1.92 -16.07
C GLU A 356 -20.30 -2.37 -14.64
N VAL A 357 -20.30 -1.42 -13.70
CA VAL A 357 -20.68 -1.66 -12.30
C VAL A 357 -22.11 -2.21 -12.24
N ASN A 358 -23.03 -1.62 -13.00
CA ASN A 358 -24.42 -2.06 -12.99
C ASN A 358 -24.67 -3.37 -13.75
N ARG A 359 -23.83 -3.72 -14.74
CA ARG A 359 -23.90 -5.02 -15.41
C ARG A 359 -23.61 -6.17 -14.43
N HIS A 360 -22.73 -5.94 -13.46
CA HIS A 360 -22.35 -6.89 -12.42
C HIS A 360 -23.00 -6.60 -11.06
N ASN A 361 -24.07 -5.80 -11.04
CA ASN A 361 -24.81 -5.52 -9.81
C ASN A 361 -25.44 -6.81 -9.27
N PRO A 362 -25.10 -7.28 -8.07
CA PRO A 362 -25.66 -8.51 -7.51
C PRO A 362 -27.11 -8.34 -7.05
N THR A 363 -27.61 -7.11 -6.92
CA THR A 363 -28.95 -6.78 -6.42
C THR A 363 -29.71 -5.81 -7.35
N PRO A 364 -29.82 -6.11 -8.66
CA PRO A 364 -30.37 -5.16 -9.64
C PRO A 364 -31.85 -4.83 -9.42
N LYS A 365 -32.58 -5.71 -8.72
CA LYS A 365 -33.99 -5.52 -8.36
C LYS A 365 -34.20 -4.45 -7.28
N ILE A 366 -33.18 -4.13 -6.49
CA ILE A 366 -33.26 -3.15 -5.39
C ILE A 366 -32.97 -1.74 -5.94
N GLY A 367 -32.11 -1.64 -6.96
CA GLY A 367 -31.78 -0.38 -7.60
C GLY A 367 -30.47 -0.46 -8.37
N LYS A 368 -30.17 0.62 -9.09
CA LYS A 368 -28.87 0.79 -9.74
C LYS A 368 -27.84 1.29 -8.73
N ILE A 369 -26.60 0.84 -8.88
CA ILE A 369 -25.46 1.38 -8.14
C ILE A 369 -25.08 2.71 -8.78
N GLU A 370 -25.01 3.77 -7.99
CA GLU A 370 -24.78 5.14 -8.48
C GLU A 370 -23.38 5.70 -8.09
N ALA A 371 -22.65 5.10 -7.15
CA ALA A 371 -21.31 5.54 -6.69
C ALA A 371 -20.48 4.39 -6.06
N THR A 372 -19.19 4.63 -5.73
CA THR A 372 -18.26 3.64 -5.11
C THR A 372 -17.30 4.27 -4.08
N ASN A 373 -16.27 3.54 -3.61
CA ASN A 373 -15.18 3.94 -2.71
C ASN A 373 -13.77 3.50 -3.28
N PRO A 374 -12.59 4.02 -2.84
CA PRO A 374 -11.28 3.93 -3.57
C PRO A 374 -10.33 2.69 -3.29
N CYS A 375 -9.54 2.15 -4.28
CA CYS A 375 -8.63 0.91 -4.19
C CYS A 375 -7.54 0.63 -5.34
N LEU A 376 -6.37 -0.10 -5.12
CA LEU A 376 -5.28 -0.56 -6.10
C LEU A 376 -4.74 -2.04 -5.93
N PRO A 377 -4.15 -2.76 -6.96
CA PRO A 377 -3.67 -4.18 -6.88
C PRO A 377 -2.22 -4.45 -6.38
N SER A 378 -1.92 -5.68 -5.91
CA SER A 378 -0.74 -6.00 -5.06
C SER A 378 0.58 -6.46 -5.72
N TYR A 379 0.61 -7.13 -6.87
CA TYR A 379 1.87 -7.67 -7.44
C TYR A 379 2.65 -6.65 -8.30
N VAL A 380 2.11 -5.45 -8.46
CA VAL A 380 2.68 -4.37 -9.28
C VAL A 380 4.02 -3.94 -8.68
N TRP A 381 5.09 -3.86 -9.47
CA TRP A 381 6.34 -3.25 -9.03
C TRP A 381 6.26 -1.73 -9.18
N ILE A 382 6.72 -1.00 -8.17
CA ILE A 382 6.89 0.45 -8.25
C ILE A 382 8.31 0.83 -7.85
N MET A 383 8.84 1.87 -8.50
CA MET A 383 10.15 2.40 -8.15
C MET A 383 10.05 3.15 -6.83
N THR A 384 10.97 2.88 -5.91
CA THR A 384 11.07 3.60 -4.64
C THR A 384 12.49 4.14 -4.45
N GLU A 385 12.67 5.00 -3.46
CA GLU A 385 13.98 5.54 -3.06
C GLU A 385 14.98 4.44 -2.64
N GLU A 386 14.48 3.27 -2.24
CA GLU A 386 15.28 2.08 -1.90
C GLU A 386 15.39 1.08 -3.07
N GLY A 387 15.07 1.54 -4.29
CA GLY A 387 14.99 0.71 -5.51
C GLY A 387 13.58 0.17 -5.79
N PRO A 388 13.40 -0.65 -6.83
CA PRO A 388 12.10 -1.25 -7.16
C PRO A 388 11.57 -2.14 -6.02
N LYS A 389 10.30 -2.01 -5.68
CA LYS A 389 9.59 -2.86 -4.70
C LYS A 389 8.22 -3.27 -5.23
N GLN A 390 7.76 -4.47 -4.92
CA GLN A 390 6.36 -4.82 -5.21
C GLN A 390 5.43 -4.06 -4.29
N VAL A 391 4.25 -3.67 -4.80
CA VAL A 391 3.16 -3.13 -4.00
C VAL A 391 2.91 -4.05 -2.80
N ALA A 392 2.98 -5.38 -2.97
CA ALA A 392 2.88 -6.37 -1.92
C ALA A 392 3.90 -6.16 -0.79
N ASP A 393 5.14 -5.81 -1.11
CA ASP A 393 6.19 -5.54 -0.14
C ASP A 393 6.03 -4.17 0.54
N LEU A 394 5.27 -3.29 -0.09
CA LEU A 394 4.94 -1.94 0.35
C LEU A 394 3.56 -1.85 1.03
N ILE A 395 2.81 -2.95 1.11
CA ILE A 395 1.56 -3.00 1.85
C ILE A 395 1.89 -2.86 3.35
N GLY A 396 1.26 -1.90 4.00
CA GLY A 396 1.46 -1.65 5.43
C GLY A 396 2.82 -1.06 5.78
N LYS A 397 3.58 -0.54 4.81
CA LYS A 397 4.92 0.04 5.03
C LYS A 397 5.04 1.39 4.35
N ARG A 398 5.63 2.35 5.06
CA ARG A 398 5.98 3.64 4.46
C ARG A 398 7.08 3.45 3.42
N PHE A 399 6.97 4.15 2.30
CA PHE A 399 7.99 4.20 1.26
C PHE A 399 8.00 5.58 0.60
N THR A 400 9.08 5.92 -0.08
CA THR A 400 9.14 7.07 -0.99
C THR A 400 9.09 6.52 -2.41
N ALA A 401 7.99 6.72 -3.13
CA ALA A 401 7.90 6.35 -4.54
C ALA A 401 8.77 7.29 -5.39
N ILE A 402 9.35 6.78 -6.46
CA ILE A 402 10.01 7.60 -7.47
C ILE A 402 9.14 7.60 -8.72
N VAL A 403 8.67 8.79 -9.11
CA VAL A 403 7.81 8.97 -10.27
C VAL A 403 8.44 10.04 -11.14
N ASN A 404 8.87 9.67 -12.35
CA ASN A 404 9.53 10.56 -13.31
C ASN A 404 10.76 11.31 -12.74
N GLY A 405 11.53 10.66 -11.87
CA GLY A 405 12.72 11.25 -11.23
C GLY A 405 12.44 12.06 -9.97
N GLU A 406 11.16 12.26 -9.58
CA GLU A 406 10.79 12.98 -8.37
C GLU A 406 10.39 12.04 -7.22
N LYS A 407 10.65 12.48 -5.97
CA LYS A 407 10.38 11.73 -4.73
C LYS A 407 8.99 12.02 -4.17
N TRP A 408 8.18 10.97 -4.02
CA TRP A 408 6.82 11.03 -3.51
C TRP A 408 6.67 10.17 -2.25
N LYS A 409 6.68 10.80 -1.07
CA LYS A 409 6.55 10.07 0.21
C LYS A 409 5.13 9.54 0.39
N SER A 410 4.99 8.23 0.55
CA SER A 410 3.75 7.61 0.97
C SER A 410 3.42 8.00 2.42
N ASN A 411 2.15 7.82 2.79
CA ASN A 411 1.75 7.81 4.20
C ASN A 411 2.36 6.59 4.92
N PHE A 412 2.20 6.50 6.24
CA PHE A 412 2.80 5.44 7.06
C PHE A 412 2.33 4.02 6.72
N GLU A 413 1.14 3.87 6.14
CA GLU A 413 0.53 2.57 5.82
C GLU A 413 0.89 2.09 4.40
N GLY A 414 1.46 2.96 3.55
CA GLY A 414 1.79 2.58 2.17
C GLY A 414 0.55 2.14 1.38
N PHE A 415 0.64 0.99 0.71
CA PHE A 415 -0.50 0.38 0.01
C PHE A 415 -1.38 -0.47 0.93
N PHE A 416 -2.62 -0.74 0.51
CA PHE A 416 -3.56 -1.62 1.20
C PHE A 416 -4.26 -2.57 0.20
N SER A 417 -4.57 -3.81 0.62
CA SER A 417 -5.11 -4.86 -0.25
C SER A 417 -6.60 -4.70 -0.53
N THR A 418 -7.02 -4.90 -1.77
CA THR A 418 -8.38 -4.59 -2.24
C THR A 418 -9.09 -5.72 -3.00
N GLY A 419 -8.49 -6.92 -3.05
CA GLY A 419 -9.06 -8.13 -3.68
C GLY A 419 -8.24 -8.72 -4.85
N ILE A 420 -8.72 -9.82 -5.45
CA ILE A 420 -8.07 -10.57 -6.55
C ILE A 420 -8.76 -10.26 -7.89
N LYS A 421 -8.00 -10.02 -8.97
CA LYS A 421 -8.49 -9.74 -10.32
C LYS A 421 -7.70 -10.54 -11.39
N PRO A 422 -8.30 -10.86 -12.56
CA PRO A 422 -7.59 -11.50 -13.67
C PRO A 422 -6.59 -10.54 -14.34
N VAL A 423 -5.45 -11.08 -14.78
CA VAL A 423 -4.27 -10.33 -15.26
C VAL A 423 -3.74 -10.90 -16.57
N TYR A 424 -3.14 -10.06 -17.39
CA TYR A 424 -2.43 -10.37 -18.63
C TYR A 424 -0.94 -10.42 -18.35
N LYS A 425 -0.23 -11.38 -18.93
CA LYS A 425 1.23 -11.41 -18.95
C LYS A 425 1.74 -10.79 -20.26
N LEU A 426 2.39 -9.65 -20.17
CA LEU A 426 3.13 -9.01 -21.24
C LEU A 426 4.58 -9.49 -21.20
N LEU A 427 5.12 -9.92 -22.34
CA LEU A 427 6.47 -10.47 -22.46
C LEU A 427 7.22 -9.77 -23.59
N THR A 428 8.42 -9.30 -23.32
CA THR A 428 9.35 -8.75 -24.31
C THR A 428 10.34 -9.82 -24.80
N LYS A 429 10.83 -9.65 -26.03
CA LYS A 429 11.84 -10.40 -26.77
C LYS A 429 13.20 -10.35 -26.07
N GLU A 430 13.45 -9.30 -25.33
CA GLU A 430 14.61 -9.10 -24.46
C GLU A 430 14.46 -9.89 -23.15
N GLY A 431 13.25 -10.40 -22.88
CA GLY A 431 12.93 -11.33 -21.79
C GLY A 431 12.27 -10.67 -20.57
N PHE A 432 11.86 -9.41 -20.65
CA PHE A 432 11.12 -8.72 -19.59
C PHE A 432 9.66 -9.13 -19.57
N GLU A 433 9.12 -9.35 -18.37
CA GLU A 433 7.74 -9.76 -18.18
C GLU A 433 7.00 -8.79 -17.25
N LEU A 434 5.75 -8.45 -17.56
CA LEU A 434 4.89 -7.62 -16.74
C LEU A 434 3.50 -8.26 -16.63
N TYR A 435 2.97 -8.41 -15.43
CA TYR A 435 1.58 -8.82 -15.22
C TYR A 435 0.74 -7.57 -14.96
N LEU A 436 -0.34 -7.39 -15.71
CA LEU A 436 -1.15 -6.19 -15.68
C LEU A 436 -2.58 -6.49 -16.14
N THR A 437 -3.58 -5.75 -15.66
CA THR A 437 -4.95 -5.94 -16.18
C THR A 437 -5.03 -5.48 -17.64
N LYS A 438 -6.00 -5.98 -18.42
CA LYS A 438 -6.14 -5.63 -19.86
C LYS A 438 -6.06 -4.13 -20.15
N ASN A 439 -6.69 -3.36 -19.27
CA ASN A 439 -6.87 -1.92 -19.47
C ASN A 439 -5.68 -1.10 -18.96
N HIS A 440 -4.67 -1.76 -18.38
CA HIS A 440 -3.52 -1.07 -17.81
C HIS A 440 -2.69 -0.45 -18.93
N LEU A 441 -2.37 0.83 -18.79
CA LEU A 441 -1.66 1.60 -19.81
C LEU A 441 -0.16 1.34 -19.73
N VAL A 442 0.45 1.07 -20.89
CA VAL A 442 1.87 0.84 -21.09
C VAL A 442 2.36 1.85 -22.14
N MET A 443 3.56 2.40 -21.95
CA MET A 443 4.05 3.48 -22.80
C MET A 443 4.74 2.89 -24.03
N GLU A 444 4.10 2.98 -25.19
CA GLU A 444 4.64 2.63 -26.51
C GLU A 444 5.57 3.73 -27.02
N ILE A 445 6.62 3.31 -27.74
CA ILE A 445 7.58 4.18 -28.42
C ILE A 445 7.47 4.02 -29.94
N GLU A 446 7.29 5.15 -30.63
CA GLU A 446 7.35 5.24 -32.09
C GLU A 446 8.55 6.11 -32.49
N TYR A 447 9.49 5.57 -33.26
CA TYR A 447 10.60 6.33 -33.85
C TYR A 447 10.15 6.96 -35.16
N LYS A 448 10.19 8.30 -35.25
CA LYS A 448 9.78 9.02 -36.47
C LYS A 448 10.73 10.18 -36.74
N ASN A 449 11.37 10.17 -37.91
CA ASN A 449 12.28 11.23 -38.39
C ASN A 449 13.37 11.65 -37.39
N GLY A 450 14.00 10.68 -36.71
CA GLY A 450 15.09 10.94 -35.76
C GLY A 450 14.65 11.34 -34.35
N TYR A 451 13.33 11.44 -34.09
CA TYR A 451 12.79 11.75 -32.76
C TYR A 451 11.98 10.58 -32.20
N ILE A 452 12.00 10.46 -30.87
CA ILE A 452 11.25 9.46 -30.11
C ILE A 452 9.91 10.06 -29.72
N LYS A 453 8.81 9.39 -30.09
CA LYS A 453 7.46 9.78 -29.68
C LYS A 453 6.89 8.75 -28.71
N PHE A 454 6.44 9.22 -27.56
CA PHE A 454 5.85 8.40 -26.51
C PHE A 454 4.32 8.42 -26.62
N LYS A 455 3.69 7.26 -26.43
CA LYS A 455 2.23 7.10 -26.50
C LYS A 455 1.78 6.02 -25.52
N TRP A 456 0.84 6.34 -24.64
CA TRP A 456 0.24 5.33 -23.77
C TRP A 456 -0.76 4.47 -24.54
N VAL A 457 -0.66 3.15 -24.41
CA VAL A 457 -1.49 2.14 -25.07
C VAL A 457 -1.95 1.13 -24.03
N LYS A 458 -3.18 0.62 -24.10
CA LYS A 458 -3.61 -0.43 -23.15
C LYS A 458 -2.84 -1.72 -23.40
N ALA A 459 -2.63 -2.51 -22.36
CA ALA A 459 -1.96 -3.80 -22.44
C ALA A 459 -2.57 -4.74 -23.50
N GLU A 460 -3.90 -4.72 -23.62
CA GLU A 460 -4.63 -5.53 -24.60
C GLU A 460 -4.47 -5.06 -26.06
N GLU A 461 -4.15 -3.78 -26.26
CA GLU A 461 -4.02 -3.13 -27.57
C GLU A 461 -2.61 -3.28 -28.15
N LEU A 462 -1.63 -3.69 -27.35
CA LEU A 462 -0.26 -3.95 -27.79
C LEU A 462 -0.18 -5.15 -28.76
N ARG A 463 0.52 -4.91 -29.86
CA ARG A 463 0.78 -5.86 -30.94
C ARG A 463 2.20 -6.41 -30.83
N LYS A 464 2.43 -7.53 -31.51
CA LYS A 464 3.76 -8.17 -31.57
C LYS A 464 4.74 -7.19 -32.23
N ASN A 465 5.91 -7.00 -31.62
CA ASN A 465 6.97 -6.05 -32.01
C ASN A 465 6.75 -4.57 -31.67
N ASP A 466 5.65 -4.19 -31.01
CA ASP A 466 5.55 -2.84 -30.44
C ASP A 466 6.70 -2.64 -29.44
N LYS A 467 7.30 -1.46 -29.46
CA LYS A 467 8.36 -1.08 -28.51
C LYS A 467 7.71 -0.37 -27.35
N ILE A 468 8.06 -0.76 -26.14
CA ILE A 468 7.54 -0.11 -24.93
C ILE A 468 8.69 0.45 -24.09
N VAL A 469 8.44 1.58 -23.44
CA VAL A 469 9.29 2.13 -22.40
C VAL A 469 9.12 1.26 -21.17
N LEU A 470 10.22 0.69 -20.67
CA LEU A 470 10.21 -0.08 -19.43
C LEU A 470 10.30 0.83 -18.20
N ASN A 471 11.15 1.87 -18.24
CA ASN A 471 11.16 3.01 -17.32
C ASN A 471 11.88 4.22 -17.94
N ASN A 472 11.77 5.42 -17.33
CA ASN A 472 12.65 6.56 -17.62
C ASN A 472 12.98 7.29 -16.31
N HIS A 473 14.19 7.06 -15.81
CA HIS A 473 14.71 7.62 -14.57
C HIS A 473 16.06 8.31 -14.79
N ALA A 474 16.38 8.69 -16.03
CA ALA A 474 17.70 9.22 -16.40
C ALA A 474 18.10 10.50 -15.64
N SER A 475 17.14 11.20 -15.04
CA SER A 475 17.35 12.38 -14.20
C SER A 475 17.62 12.09 -12.71
N LEU A 476 17.61 10.82 -12.28
CA LEU A 476 17.97 10.45 -10.90
C LEU A 476 19.49 10.47 -10.71
N ASP A 477 19.95 11.34 -9.80
CA ASP A 477 21.35 11.55 -9.48
C ASP A 477 21.81 10.85 -8.18
N PHE A 478 20.95 10.03 -7.57
CA PHE A 478 21.26 9.28 -6.35
C PHE A 478 20.83 7.81 -6.46
N TRP A 479 21.75 6.89 -6.14
CA TRP A 479 21.50 5.46 -6.01
C TRP A 479 22.32 4.92 -4.83
N SER A 480 21.66 4.31 -3.85
CA SER A 480 22.28 3.78 -2.63
C SER A 480 22.61 2.29 -2.72
N GLY A 481 22.41 1.67 -3.89
CA GLY A 481 22.79 0.28 -4.12
C GLY A 481 24.29 0.11 -4.34
N PRO A 482 24.76 -1.14 -4.49
CA PRO A 482 26.18 -1.48 -4.45
C PRO A 482 27.00 -1.03 -5.67
N TYR A 483 26.37 -0.47 -6.70
CA TYR A 483 27.01 -0.10 -7.96
C TYR A 483 26.75 1.36 -8.29
N SER A 484 27.74 2.03 -8.84
CA SER A 484 27.70 3.44 -9.24
C SER A 484 26.89 3.69 -10.52
N PHE A 485 26.56 4.97 -10.76
CA PHE A 485 25.95 5.41 -12.01
C PHE A 485 26.78 4.99 -13.23
N ASP A 486 28.11 5.12 -13.17
CA ASP A 486 29.02 4.80 -14.27
C ASP A 486 29.10 3.30 -14.54
N GLU A 487 29.22 2.48 -13.50
CA GLU A 487 29.21 1.01 -13.63
C GLU A 487 27.89 0.52 -14.19
N GLY A 488 26.81 1.10 -13.69
CA GLY A 488 25.52 0.87 -14.28
C GLY A 488 25.52 1.28 -15.76
N TYR A 489 25.89 2.52 -16.09
CA TYR A 489 25.75 3.09 -17.44
C TYR A 489 26.53 2.27 -18.44
N PHE A 490 27.70 1.81 -18.03
CA PHE A 490 28.50 0.86 -18.73
C PHE A 490 27.74 -0.47 -18.98
N ILE A 491 27.23 -1.13 -17.94
CA ILE A 491 26.51 -2.41 -18.09
C ILE A 491 25.23 -2.25 -18.94
N GLY A 492 24.46 -1.20 -18.71
CA GLY A 492 23.26 -0.85 -19.46
C GLY A 492 23.54 -0.63 -20.94
N SER A 493 24.66 0.01 -21.27
CA SER A 493 25.12 0.21 -22.65
C SER A 493 25.41 -1.11 -23.38
N PHE A 494 25.92 -2.12 -22.68
CA PHE A 494 26.18 -3.46 -23.23
C PHE A 494 24.90 -4.28 -23.42
N ILE A 495 23.92 -4.12 -22.53
CA ILE A 495 22.60 -4.77 -22.64
C ILE A 495 21.77 -4.12 -23.76
N ALA A 496 21.75 -2.79 -23.84
CA ALA A 496 21.04 -2.03 -24.86
C ALA A 496 21.48 -2.37 -26.29
N LYS A 497 22.78 -2.64 -26.48
CA LYS A 497 23.37 -2.97 -27.79
C LYS A 497 23.29 -4.45 -28.16
N ASN A 498 22.65 -5.29 -27.35
CA ASN A 498 22.61 -6.76 -27.51
C ASN A 498 24.00 -7.44 -27.55
N THR A 499 25.07 -6.74 -27.17
CA THR A 499 26.46 -7.23 -27.29
C THR A 499 26.66 -8.48 -26.44
N LEU A 500 26.05 -8.54 -25.25
CA LEU A 500 26.10 -9.68 -24.34
C LEU A 500 25.39 -10.95 -24.87
N LYS A 501 24.52 -10.84 -25.88
CA LYS A 501 23.88 -12.02 -26.52
C LYS A 501 24.76 -12.67 -27.58
N ASN A 502 25.73 -11.93 -28.13
CA ASN A 502 26.63 -12.43 -29.18
C ASN A 502 27.99 -12.90 -28.64
N CYS A 503 28.24 -12.78 -27.33
CA CYS A 503 29.50 -13.20 -26.70
C CYS A 503 29.68 -14.74 -26.60
N ASN A 504 28.83 -15.53 -27.26
CA ASN A 504 29.00 -16.99 -27.29
C ASN A 504 29.93 -17.47 -28.42
N ASN A 505 30.32 -16.59 -29.35
CA ASN A 505 31.35 -16.87 -30.35
C ASN A 505 32.41 -15.78 -30.29
N ILE A 506 33.38 -15.93 -29.39
CA ILE A 506 34.69 -15.33 -29.59
C ILE A 506 35.43 -16.24 -30.56
N ASP A 507 35.11 -16.10 -31.85
CA ASP A 507 36.05 -16.53 -32.89
C ASP A 507 36.99 -15.35 -33.15
N GLU A 508 38.29 -15.66 -33.09
CA GLU A 508 39.42 -14.78 -33.32
C GLU A 508 39.35 -14.16 -34.73
N GLY A 509 38.71 -13.00 -34.89
CA GLY A 509 38.67 -12.40 -36.23
C GLY A 509 37.87 -11.11 -36.38
N GLY A 510 38.54 -9.98 -36.13
CA GLY A 510 38.35 -8.77 -36.92
C GLY A 510 37.14 -7.89 -36.60
N ILE A 511 37.31 -6.98 -35.63
CA ILE A 511 36.47 -5.79 -35.48
C ILE A 511 36.87 -4.77 -36.56
N TYR A 512 35.99 -4.46 -37.51
CA TYR A 512 36.08 -3.23 -38.28
C TYR A 512 35.28 -2.13 -37.58
N THR A 513 35.95 -1.24 -36.86
CA THR A 513 35.42 0.09 -36.55
C THR A 513 36.51 1.16 -36.72
N SER A 514 36.10 2.28 -37.30
CA SER A 514 36.89 3.47 -37.56
C SER A 514 37.50 4.08 -36.28
N THR A 515 38.83 4.14 -36.27
CA THR A 515 39.74 5.23 -35.82
C THR A 515 39.68 5.84 -34.41
N LEU A 516 39.04 5.24 -33.42
CA LEU A 516 39.13 5.75 -32.02
C LEU A 516 39.45 4.68 -30.95
N SER A 517 39.90 3.50 -31.36
CA SER A 517 39.78 2.27 -30.55
C SER A 517 41.09 1.60 -30.08
N TYR A 518 42.27 2.22 -30.16
CA TYR A 518 43.50 1.52 -29.74
C TYR A 518 43.93 1.70 -28.27
N ASN A 519 43.61 2.83 -27.61
CA ASN A 519 43.99 3.05 -26.21
C ASN A 519 42.98 2.51 -25.18
N ALA A 520 41.78 2.11 -25.61
CA ALA A 520 40.75 1.59 -24.72
C ALA A 520 40.90 0.07 -24.46
N SER A 521 41.61 -0.67 -25.32
CA SER A 521 41.61 -2.14 -25.29
C SER A 521 42.39 -2.74 -24.12
N LEU A 522 43.55 -2.16 -23.74
CA LEU A 522 44.33 -2.64 -22.59
C LEU A 522 43.67 -2.28 -21.25
N SER A 523 43.10 -1.07 -21.14
CA SER A 523 42.36 -0.63 -19.95
C SER A 523 41.10 -1.48 -19.75
N PHE A 524 40.46 -1.89 -20.84
CA PHE A 524 39.28 -2.76 -20.84
C PHE A 524 39.60 -4.19 -20.39
N LEU A 525 40.74 -4.75 -20.84
CA LEU A 525 41.18 -6.09 -20.41
C LEU A 525 41.61 -6.12 -18.93
N ASN A 526 42.26 -5.07 -18.43
CA ASN A 526 42.58 -4.96 -17.01
C ASN A 526 41.33 -4.79 -16.14
N LEU A 527 40.32 -4.04 -16.61
CA LEU A 527 39.04 -3.86 -15.92
C LEU A 527 38.23 -5.17 -15.85
N ILE A 528 38.26 -5.99 -16.91
CA ILE A 528 37.61 -7.31 -16.93
C ILE A 528 38.23 -8.25 -15.88
N ASN A 529 39.56 -8.23 -15.72
CA ASN A 529 40.27 -9.03 -14.74
C ASN A 529 40.05 -8.56 -13.30
N GLU A 530 40.02 -7.24 -13.06
CA GLU A 530 39.76 -6.69 -11.72
C GLU A 530 38.31 -6.93 -11.26
N LEU A 531 37.33 -6.86 -12.17
CA LEU A 531 35.91 -7.04 -11.87
C LEU A 531 35.48 -8.51 -11.77
N LYS A 532 36.40 -9.48 -11.91
CA LYS A 532 36.09 -10.92 -11.99
C LYS A 532 34.93 -11.19 -12.97
N LEU A 533 34.93 -10.49 -14.10
CA LEU A 533 33.75 -10.42 -14.97
C LEU A 533 33.40 -11.78 -15.57
N GLU A 534 34.38 -12.66 -15.83
CA GLU A 534 34.11 -14.04 -16.27
C GLU A 534 33.38 -14.87 -15.20
N GLU A 535 33.72 -14.70 -13.93
CA GLU A 535 33.05 -15.38 -12.81
C GLU A 535 31.63 -14.82 -12.62
N PHE A 536 31.46 -13.49 -12.78
CA PHE A 536 30.16 -12.81 -12.77
C PHE A 536 29.28 -13.22 -13.96
N LEU A 537 29.83 -13.32 -15.16
CA LEU A 537 29.14 -13.74 -16.39
C LEU A 537 28.75 -15.23 -16.33
N THR A 538 29.65 -16.08 -15.82
CA THR A 538 29.37 -17.50 -15.57
C THR A 538 28.28 -17.67 -14.50
N ASN A 539 28.27 -16.82 -13.47
CA ASN A 539 27.22 -16.80 -12.46
C ASN A 539 25.91 -16.21 -13.00
N LEU A 540 25.92 -15.26 -13.93
CA LEU A 540 24.74 -14.70 -14.59
C LEU A 540 24.09 -15.69 -15.58
N GLU A 541 24.90 -16.46 -16.31
CA GLU A 541 24.39 -17.56 -17.15
C GLU A 541 23.80 -18.69 -16.31
N LYS A 542 24.40 -19.02 -15.17
CA LYS A 542 23.84 -19.98 -14.20
C LYS A 542 22.64 -19.42 -13.42
N ALA A 543 22.56 -18.11 -13.22
CA ALA A 543 21.51 -17.42 -12.49
C ALA A 543 20.40 -16.89 -13.41
N SER A 544 19.97 -17.71 -14.39
CA SER A 544 18.92 -17.40 -15.38
C SER A 544 17.51 -17.20 -14.79
N SER A 545 17.39 -16.57 -13.63
CA SER A 545 16.11 -16.12 -13.08
C SER A 545 15.83 -14.68 -13.52
N SER A 546 14.55 -14.40 -13.72
CA SER A 546 13.97 -13.10 -14.10
C SER A 546 14.39 -11.93 -13.20
N PHE A 547 14.96 -12.22 -12.03
CA PHE A 547 15.39 -11.28 -11.01
C PHE A 547 16.57 -10.39 -11.44
N TYR A 548 17.68 -10.97 -11.94
CA TYR A 548 18.88 -10.19 -12.27
C TYR A 548 18.71 -9.35 -13.55
N LYS A 549 17.89 -9.84 -14.49
CA LYS A 549 17.53 -9.08 -15.70
C LYS A 549 16.70 -7.83 -15.37
N GLY A 550 15.80 -7.92 -14.40
CA GLY A 550 15.01 -6.76 -13.93
C GLY A 550 15.83 -5.75 -13.14
N LEU A 551 16.81 -6.20 -12.36
CA LEU A 551 17.66 -5.35 -11.53
C LEU A 551 18.59 -4.46 -12.38
N ILE A 552 19.24 -5.02 -13.40
CA ILE A 552 20.17 -4.27 -14.25
C ILE A 552 19.42 -3.33 -15.21
N ALA A 553 18.22 -3.71 -15.67
CA ALA A 553 17.37 -2.85 -16.51
C ALA A 553 16.71 -1.69 -15.75
N SER A 554 16.58 -1.77 -14.41
CA SER A 554 16.05 -0.66 -13.62
C SER A 554 16.98 0.56 -13.59
N LEU A 555 18.25 0.36 -13.93
CA LEU A 555 19.28 1.39 -13.88
C LEU A 555 19.56 2.06 -15.25
N PHE A 556 19.20 1.46 -16.39
CA PHE A 556 19.48 2.04 -17.73
C PHE A 556 18.37 1.88 -18.73
N ASP A 557 18.26 2.89 -19.60
CA ASP A 557 17.37 2.93 -20.74
C ASP A 557 17.67 1.77 -21.71
N THR A 558 16.91 0.68 -21.56
CA THR A 558 16.93 -0.45 -22.50
C THR A 558 15.53 -0.70 -23.01
N ASN A 559 15.33 -0.41 -24.30
CA ASN A 559 14.07 -0.65 -25.01
C ASN A 559 13.88 -2.15 -25.26
N GLY A 560 12.70 -2.67 -24.91
CA GLY A 560 12.29 -4.05 -25.22
C GLY A 560 11.23 -4.13 -26.34
N PHE A 561 11.39 -5.04 -27.29
CA PHE A 561 10.42 -5.46 -28.31
C PHE A 561 9.47 -6.52 -27.72
N VAL A 562 8.18 -6.58 -28.03
CA VAL A 562 7.24 -7.58 -27.44
C VAL A 562 7.20 -8.91 -28.23
N GLU A 563 7.31 -10.08 -27.55
CA GLU A 563 6.98 -11.39 -28.13
C GLU A 563 5.86 -12.11 -27.36
N LYS A 564 4.70 -12.27 -28.03
CA LYS A 564 3.47 -12.81 -27.44
C LYS A 564 3.49 -14.34 -27.42
N LYS A 565 3.50 -14.97 -26.23
CA LYS A 565 3.02 -16.36 -26.04
C LYS A 565 1.86 -16.36 -25.06
N LYS A 566 0.69 -16.78 -25.54
CA LYS A 566 -0.52 -16.99 -24.73
C LYS A 566 -0.26 -18.17 -23.77
N LYS A 567 -0.32 -17.93 -22.46
CA LYS A 567 -0.57 -18.99 -21.48
C LYS A 567 -1.57 -18.43 -20.48
N GLU A 568 -2.77 -18.99 -20.49
CA GLU A 568 -3.75 -18.79 -19.43
C GLU A 568 -3.21 -19.49 -18.16
N VAL A 569 -3.22 -18.79 -17.04
CA VAL A 569 -2.95 -19.34 -15.69
C VAL A 569 -4.23 -19.21 -14.90
#